data_AF-A0A1R3TK18-F1
#
_entry.id   AF-A0A1R3TK18-F1
#
_cell.length_a   1.000
_cell.length_b   1.000
_cell.length_c   1.000
_cell.angle_alpha   90.00
_cell.angle_beta   90.00
_cell.angle_gamma   90.00
#
_symmetry.space_group_name_H-M   'P 1'
#
loop_
_entity.id
_entity.type
_entity.pdbx_description
1 polymer ?
#
loop_
_entity_poly.entity_id
_entity_poly.type
_entity_poly.pdbx_seq_one_letter_code
_entity_poly.pdbx_strand_id
1 'polypeptide(L)' 'MEKKIIKIMVLLHSAVGVDWQSPPKGTSLKTLGEAEEQGFILIRGEFQKRQFRLTNLGFEYVERDKRRLEARRL' A
#
# COMPACT_ATOMS: atom_id res chain seq x y z
N MET A 1 5.01 8.39 -14.61
CA MET A 1 4.15 8.66 -13.43
C MET A 1 3.09 7.59 -13.23
N GLU A 2 2.39 7.19 -14.29
CA GLU A 2 1.31 6.18 -14.26
C GLU A 2 1.72 4.80 -13.71
N LYS A 3 2.86 4.24 -14.17
CA LYS A 3 3.40 2.97 -13.62
C LYS A 3 3.72 3.00 -12.12
N LYS A 4 4.08 4.17 -11.58
CA LYS A 4 4.39 4.35 -10.15
C LYS A 4 3.11 4.23 -9.33
N ILE A 5 2.05 4.90 -9.77
CA ILE A 5 0.73 4.86 -9.12
C ILE A 5 0.19 3.43 -9.08
N ILE A 6 0.29 2.69 -10.19
CA ILE A 6 -0.17 1.29 -10.26
C ILE A 6 0.55 0.41 -9.21
N LYS A 7 1.88 0.53 -9.08
CA LYS A 7 2.65 -0.27 -8.10
C LYS A 7 2.30 0.05 -6.66
N ILE A 8 2.06 1.33 -6.35
CA ILE A 8 1.61 1.75 -5.02
C ILE A 8 0.21 1.20 -4.76
N MET A 9 -0.71 1.30 -5.72
CA MET A 9 -2.06 0.77 -5.56
C MET A 9 -2.05 -0.75 -5.29
N VAL A 10 -1.23 -1.51 -6.01
CA VAL A 10 -1.06 -2.96 -5.75
C VAL A 10 -0.55 -3.23 -4.34
N LEU A 11 0.44 -2.44 -3.87
CA LEU A 11 0.93 -2.54 -2.49
C LEU A 11 -0.18 -2.25 -1.47
N LEU A 12 -0.95 -1.18 -1.64
CA LEU A 12 -2.03 -0.82 -0.71
C LEU A 12 -3.14 -1.87 -0.69
N HIS A 13 -3.54 -2.40 -1.86
CA HIS A 13 -4.54 -3.46 -1.96
C HIS A 13 -4.06 -4.80 -1.37
N SER A 14 -2.75 -5.04 -1.33
CA SER A 14 -2.18 -6.24 -0.71
C SER A 14 -2.15 -6.21 0.82
N ALA A 15 -2.42 -5.06 1.43
CA ALA A 15 -2.29 -4.88 2.86
C ALA A 15 -3.47 -5.50 3.64
N VAL A 16 -3.16 -6.18 4.73
CA VAL A 16 -4.11 -6.62 5.76
C VAL A 16 -4.35 -5.48 6.75
N GLY A 17 -5.06 -4.45 6.29
CA GLY A 17 -5.46 -3.31 7.11
C GLY A 17 -4.29 -2.56 7.75
N VAL A 18 -4.47 -2.19 9.03
CA VAL A 18 -3.53 -1.37 9.81
C VAL A 18 -2.55 -2.19 10.66
N ASP A 19 -2.49 -3.49 10.42
CA ASP A 19 -1.57 -4.39 11.11
C ASP A 19 -0.22 -4.47 10.38
N TRP A 20 0.83 -4.72 11.16
CA TRP A 20 2.18 -4.86 10.63
C TRP A 20 2.36 -6.19 9.92
N GLN A 21 2.83 -6.13 8.68
CA GLN A 21 2.99 -7.30 7.83
C GLN A 21 4.20 -7.19 6.91
N SER A 22 4.64 -8.33 6.39
CA SER A 22 5.70 -8.34 5.38
C SER A 22 5.18 -7.79 4.04
N PRO A 23 5.96 -6.95 3.34
CA PRO A 23 5.59 -6.50 2.00
C PRO A 23 5.53 -7.70 1.03
N PRO A 24 4.64 -7.68 0.03
CA PRO A 24 4.56 -8.73 -0.97
C PRO A 24 5.89 -8.95 -1.68
N LYS A 25 6.16 -10.19 -2.09
CA LYS A 25 7.37 -10.54 -2.85
C LYS A 25 7.47 -9.65 -4.11
N GLY A 26 8.65 -9.09 -4.34
CA GLY A 26 8.91 -8.20 -5.48
C GLY A 26 8.54 -6.72 -5.25
N THR A 27 8.02 -6.37 -4.08
CA THR A 27 7.85 -4.97 -3.70
C THR A 27 9.22 -4.32 -3.51
N SER A 28 9.51 -3.29 -4.30
CA SER A 28 10.80 -2.60 -4.21
C SER A 28 10.85 -1.64 -3.01
N LEU A 29 12.05 -1.38 -2.48
CA LEU A 29 12.24 -0.34 -1.45
C LEU A 29 11.73 1.01 -1.91
N LYS A 30 11.92 1.33 -3.18
CA LYS A 30 11.44 2.58 -3.78
C LYS A 30 9.93 2.67 -3.68
N THR A 31 9.19 1.62 -4.06
CA THR A 31 7.72 1.60 -3.96
C THR A 31 7.26 1.83 -2.51
N LEU A 32 7.93 1.19 -1.56
CA LEU A 32 7.62 1.33 -0.14
C LEU A 32 7.91 2.76 0.35
N GLY A 33 9.09 3.29 0.07
CA GLY A 33 9.45 4.67 0.45
C GLY A 33 8.50 5.70 -0.17
N GLU A 34 8.14 5.54 -1.45
CA GLU A 34 7.21 6.45 -2.12
C GLU A 34 5.78 6.39 -1.53
N ALA A 35 5.34 5.22 -1.05
CA ALA A 35 4.05 5.07 -0.37
C ALA A 35 4.07 5.66 1.04
N GLU A 36 5.20 5.55 1.75
CA GLU A 36 5.42 6.15 3.06
C GLU A 36 5.51 7.69 2.98
N GLU A 37 6.25 8.23 1.99
CA GLU A 37 6.34 9.67 1.71
C GLU A 37 4.97 10.29 1.39
N GLN A 38 4.07 9.52 0.76
CA GLN A 38 2.69 9.94 0.49
C GLN A 38 1.76 9.76 1.70
N GLY A 39 2.25 9.23 2.82
CA GLY A 39 1.50 9.05 4.06
C GLY A 39 0.52 7.87 4.05
N PHE A 40 0.57 7.00 3.04
CA PHE A 40 -0.34 5.86 2.95
C PHE A 40 0.05 4.69 3.85
N ILE A 41 1.34 4.54 4.14
CA ILE A 41 1.85 3.45 4.96
C ILE A 41 2.85 3.96 6.00
N LEU A 42 3.07 3.14 7.02
CA LEU A 42 4.23 3.24 7.89
C LEU A 42 5.12 2.03 7.67
N ILE A 43 6.42 2.22 7.85
CA ILE A 43 7.39 1.15 7.69
C ILE A 43 8.26 1.01 8.94
N ARG A 44 8.61 -0.23 9.30
CA ARG A 44 9.54 -0.53 10.39
C ARG A 44 10.45 -1.71 10.05
N GLY A 45 11.50 -1.86 10.85
CA GLY A 45 12.42 -2.98 10.78
C GLY A 45 13.52 -2.81 9.74
N GLU A 46 14.51 -3.70 9.82
CA GLU A 46 15.66 -3.74 8.93
C GLU A 46 15.32 -4.37 7.58
N PHE A 47 16.16 -4.12 6.57
CA PHE A 47 15.91 -4.47 5.16
C PHE A 47 15.25 -5.84 4.91
N GLN A 48 15.77 -6.93 5.49
CA GLN A 48 15.23 -8.29 5.29
C GLN A 48 14.01 -8.62 6.16
N LYS A 49 13.77 -7.88 7.25
CA LYS A 49 12.68 -8.09 8.21
C LYS A 49 11.68 -6.94 8.20
N ARG A 50 11.71 -6.13 7.14
CA ARG A 50 10.91 -4.92 7.00
C ARG A 50 9.43 -5.29 6.99
N GLN A 51 8.67 -4.58 7.79
CA GLN A 51 7.23 -4.68 7.85
C GLN A 51 6.60 -3.35 7.52
N PHE A 52 5.43 -3.39 6.90
CA PHE A 52 4.63 -2.21 6.63
C PHE A 52 3.22 -2.39 7.18
N ARG A 53 2.50 -1.29 7.36
CA ARG A 53 1.06 -1.27 7.64
C ARG A 53 0.41 -0.08 6.96
N LEU A 54 -0.90 -0.13 6.74
CA LEU A 54 -1.63 1.07 6.32
C LEU A 54 -1.70 2.09 7.45
N THR A 55 -1.64 3.37 7.08
CA THR A 55 -2.18 4.43 7.93
C THR A 55 -3.70 4.49 7.77
N ASN A 56 -4.38 5.28 8.61
CA ASN A 56 -5.81 5.55 8.41
C ASN A 56 -6.07 6.14 7.02
N LEU A 57 -5.19 7.04 6.54
CA LEU A 57 -5.26 7.61 5.20
C LEU A 57 -5.14 6.53 4.11
N GLY A 58 -4.16 5.64 4.22
CA GLY A 58 -3.99 4.53 3.26
C GLY A 58 -5.16 3.56 3.25
N PHE A 59 -5.73 3.28 4.42
CA PHE A 59 -6.91 2.44 4.56
C PHE A 59 -8.14 3.09 3.90
N GLU A 60 -8.45 4.34 4.20
CA GLU A 60 -9.57 5.04 3.57
C GLU A 60 -9.39 5.16 2.06
N TYR A 61 -8.17 5.40 1.60
CA TYR A 61 -7.83 5.48 0.19
C TYR A 61 -8.13 4.17 -0.54
N VAL A 62 -7.68 3.03 0.00
CA VAL A 62 -7.90 1.72 -0.62
C VAL A 62 -9.37 1.32 -0.60
N GLU A 63 -10.09 1.60 0.50
CA GLU A 63 -11.51 1.30 0.62
C GLU A 63 -12.35 2.13 -0.35
N ARG A 64 -12.01 3.41 -0.54
CA ARG A 64 -12.66 4.26 -1.54
C ARG A 64 -12.43 3.71 -2.96
N ASP A 65 -11.22 3.27 -3.27
CA ASP A 65 -10.89 2.70 -4.56
C ASP A 65 -11.65 1.38 -4.83
N LYS A 66 -11.70 0.47 -3.86
CA LYS A 66 -12.50 -0.76 -3.93
C LYS A 66 -13.97 -0.47 -4.27
N ARG A 67 -14.60 0.47 -3.57
CA ARG A 67 -15.99 0.88 -3.85
C ARG A 67 -16.15 1.43 -5.27
N ARG A 68 -15.18 2.19 -5.78
CA ARG A 68 -15.20 2.69 -7.17
C ARG A 68 -15.10 1.56 -8.20
N LEU A 69 -14.30 0.53 -7.92
CA LEU A 69 -14.17 -0.63 -8.80
C LEU A 69 -15.44 -1.50 -8.77
N GLU A 70 -16.04 -1.70 -7.61
CA GLU A 70 -17.32 -2.41 -7.45
C GLU A 70 -18.44 -1.69 -8.21
N ALA A 71 -18.54 -0.37 -8.10
CA ALA A 71 -19.53 0.44 -8.81
C ALA A 71 -19.38 0.41 -10.34
N ARG A 72 -18.19 0.07 -10.86
CA ARG A 72 -17.94 -0.12 -12.32
C ARG A 72 -18.25 -1.52 -12.82
N ARG A 73 -18.50 -2.46 -11.90
CA ARG A 73 -18.82 -3.86 -12.21
C ARG A 73 -20.34 -4.07 -12.39
N LEU A 74 -21.15 -3.09 -11.98
CA LEU A 74 -22.58 -2.95 -12.26
C LEU A 74 -22.78 -2.15 -13.55
#